data_AF-A0A8K0UKP1-F1
#
_entry.id   AF-A0A8K0UKP1-F1
#
_cell.length_a   1.000
_cell.length_b   1.000
_cell.length_c   1.000
_cell.angle_alpha   90.00
_cell.angle_beta   90.00
_cell.angle_gamma   90.00
#
_symmetry.space_group_name_H-M   'P 1'
#
loop_
_entity.id
_entity.type
_entity.pdbx_description
1 polymer ?
#
loop_
_entity_poly.entity_id
_entity_poly.type
_entity_poly.pdbx_seq_one_letter_code
_entity_poly.pdbx_strand_id
1 'polypeptide(L)'
;MSAASVAPLPVYVIDALNMGKRSRIAAIALLGYDHFVTLDREVTYIWSARKNNVAFYLYVFNRFFALTYLIFDSVPLTKSGVVSSQVYALYERSRKILIFMLSMCALEIAAMGSLMGVTIGHLEHLPVVSTPTGCFYRGLLNLSALFWVPGLLYEPVLCILVLHKAMSRKHHIPLVVVVARDSLLYFVAIFAILLCSTIIWARDPTYINMVMPWSAALPSILGSRLLLNMREKVHWTSNEKSYIVETIGHSQAQHRDSLTFIEAHLDLQLELELVSNNLHSCTGQC
;
A
#
# COMPACT_ATOMS: atom_id res chain seq x y z
N MET A 1 24.42 -44.04 -22.06
CA MET A 1 23.40 -42.98 -21.87
C MET A 1 23.80 -41.81 -22.76
N SER A 2 23.04 -41.57 -23.83
CA SER A 2 23.36 -40.59 -24.87
C SER A 2 23.23 -39.17 -24.30
N ALA A 3 24.27 -38.35 -24.48
CA ALA A 3 24.21 -36.92 -24.22
C ALA A 3 23.21 -36.30 -25.21
N ALA A 4 22.02 -35.96 -24.72
CA ALA A 4 21.07 -35.19 -25.49
C ALA A 4 21.73 -33.85 -25.87
N SER A 5 22.08 -33.70 -27.14
CA SER A 5 22.53 -32.44 -27.72
C SER A 5 21.43 -31.41 -27.50
N VAL A 6 21.64 -30.50 -26.55
CA VAL A 6 20.77 -29.36 -26.31
C VAL A 6 20.79 -28.51 -27.56
N ALA A 7 19.70 -28.49 -28.32
CA ALA A 7 19.56 -27.58 -29.45
C ALA A 7 19.73 -26.13 -28.93
N PRO A 8 20.59 -25.31 -29.55
CA PRO A 8 20.74 -23.92 -29.15
C PRO A 8 19.39 -23.20 -29.30
N LEU A 9 18.99 -22.45 -28.28
CA LEU A 9 17.76 -21.66 -28.31
C LEU A 9 17.83 -20.64 -29.45
N PRO A 10 16.69 -20.32 -30.09
CA PRO A 10 16.64 -19.25 -31.08
C PRO A 10 17.08 -17.90 -30.47
N VAL A 11 17.79 -17.09 -31.27
CA VAL A 11 18.36 -15.80 -30.83
C VAL A 11 17.31 -14.89 -30.18
N TYR A 12 16.09 -14.83 -30.75
CA TYR A 12 14.99 -14.01 -30.24
C TYR A 12 14.55 -14.38 -28.80
N VAL A 13 14.69 -15.66 -28.41
CA VAL A 13 14.34 -16.12 -27.05
C VAL A 13 15.40 -15.65 -26.05
N ILE A 14 16.67 -15.69 -26.45
CA ILE A 14 17.79 -15.23 -25.62
C ILE A 14 17.69 -13.72 -25.39
N ASP A 15 17.34 -12.97 -26.42
CA ASP A 15 17.16 -11.52 -26.32
C ASP A 15 15.99 -11.16 -25.39
N ALA A 16 14.85 -11.82 -25.55
CA ALA A 16 13.69 -11.61 -24.66
C ALA A 16 14.00 -11.96 -23.20
N LEU A 17 14.78 -13.03 -22.95
CA LEU A 17 15.26 -13.38 -21.61
C LEU A 17 16.17 -12.28 -21.03
N ASN A 18 17.10 -11.75 -21.83
CA ASN A 18 17.99 -10.66 -21.40
C ASN A 18 17.22 -9.36 -21.12
N MET A 19 16.21 -9.04 -21.94
CA MET A 19 15.29 -7.92 -21.70
C MET A 19 14.53 -8.11 -20.38
N GLY A 20 14.04 -9.32 -20.11
CA GLY A 20 13.40 -9.67 -18.84
C GLY A 20 14.29 -9.41 -17.62
N LYS A 21 15.57 -9.82 -17.68
CA LYS A 21 16.52 -9.58 -16.59
C LYS A 21 16.72 -8.09 -16.30
N ARG A 22 16.92 -7.28 -17.34
CA ARG A 22 17.08 -5.82 -17.20
C ARG A 22 15.81 -5.17 -16.65
N SER A 23 14.65 -5.60 -17.14
CA SER A 23 13.34 -5.13 -16.71
C SER A 23 13.10 -5.37 -15.21
N ARG A 24 13.46 -6.55 -14.70
CA ARG A 24 13.35 -6.88 -13.27
C ARG A 24 14.20 -5.98 -12.39
N ILE A 25 15.46 -5.75 -12.77
CA ILE A 25 16.37 -4.85 -12.03
C ILE A 25 15.79 -3.43 -12.02
N ALA A 26 15.29 -2.95 -13.15
CA ALA A 26 14.64 -1.63 -13.24
C ALA A 26 13.41 -1.53 -12.34
N ALA A 27 12.56 -2.56 -12.30
CA ALA A 27 11.38 -2.60 -11.44
C ALA A 27 11.75 -2.61 -9.95
N ILE A 28 12.76 -3.40 -9.55
CA ILE A 28 13.27 -3.41 -8.16
C ILE A 28 13.84 -2.04 -7.79
N ALA A 29 14.63 -1.42 -8.68
CA ALA A 29 15.21 -0.11 -8.45
C ALA A 29 14.13 0.97 -8.31
N LEU A 30 13.11 0.95 -9.16
CA LEU A 30 11.98 1.89 -9.08
C LEU A 30 11.17 1.68 -7.80
N LEU A 31 10.87 0.43 -7.46
CA LEU A 31 10.14 0.10 -6.24
C LEU A 31 10.93 0.54 -5.00
N GLY A 32 12.23 0.23 -4.96
CA GLY A 32 13.12 0.68 -3.90
C GLY A 32 13.21 2.21 -3.80
N TYR A 33 13.36 2.90 -4.92
CA TYR A 33 13.35 4.37 -4.97
C TYR A 33 12.06 4.94 -4.41
N ASP A 34 10.90 4.39 -4.81
CA ASP A 34 9.61 4.79 -4.28
C ASP A 34 9.55 4.64 -2.76
N HIS A 35 10.07 3.52 -2.23
CA HIS A 35 10.12 3.26 -0.79
C HIS A 35 10.95 4.29 -0.02
N PHE A 36 12.06 4.74 -0.58
CA PHE A 36 12.89 5.76 0.05
C PHE A 36 12.19 7.11 0.05
N VAL A 37 11.56 7.50 -1.07
CA VAL A 37 10.87 8.78 -1.19
C VAL A 37 9.64 8.86 -0.28
N THR A 38 8.94 7.76 -0.05
CA THR A 38 7.74 7.75 0.80
C THR A 38 8.05 7.56 2.29
N LEU A 39 9.31 7.28 2.64
CA LEU A 39 9.72 6.92 4.01
C LEU A 39 9.37 7.98 5.05
N ASP A 40 9.62 9.26 4.76
CA ASP A 40 9.34 10.37 5.69
C ASP A 40 7.85 10.44 6.06
N ARG A 41 6.98 10.30 5.05
CA ARG A 41 5.52 10.30 5.22
C ARG A 41 5.08 9.07 6.02
N GLU A 42 5.71 7.92 5.81
CA GLU A 42 5.34 6.70 6.52
C GLU A 42 5.72 6.74 7.99
N VAL A 43 6.89 7.30 8.31
CA VAL A 43 7.33 7.49 9.70
C VAL A 43 6.26 8.29 10.44
N THR A 44 5.78 9.35 9.81
CA THR A 44 4.76 10.23 10.36
C THR A 44 3.37 9.58 10.46
N TYR A 45 2.85 9.01 9.36
CA TYR A 45 1.44 8.60 9.29
C TYR A 45 1.16 7.12 9.58
N ILE A 46 2.18 6.27 9.54
CA ILE A 46 2.04 4.82 9.70
C ILE A 46 2.78 4.31 10.92
N TRP A 47 4.06 4.66 11.09
CA TRP A 47 4.89 4.11 12.16
C TRP A 47 4.63 4.77 13.52
N SER A 48 4.31 6.06 13.53
CA SER A 48 3.87 6.78 14.73
C SER A 48 2.40 6.50 15.11
N ALA A 49 1.61 5.94 14.20
CA ALA A 49 0.21 5.61 14.43
C ALA A 49 0.04 4.29 15.22
N ARG A 50 -1.14 4.09 15.81
CA ARG A 50 -1.43 2.89 16.62
C ARG A 50 -1.36 1.62 15.75
N LYS A 51 -0.50 0.66 16.16
CA LYS A 51 -0.13 -0.56 15.41
C LYS A 51 -1.18 -1.69 15.46
N ASN A 52 -2.32 -1.48 16.11
CA ASN A 52 -3.38 -2.46 16.28
C ASN A 52 -4.46 -2.42 15.18
N ASN A 53 -4.19 -1.76 14.05
CA ASN A 53 -5.15 -1.58 12.97
C ASN A 53 -4.84 -2.51 11.77
N VAL A 54 -5.87 -3.15 11.21
CA VAL A 54 -5.78 -3.99 10.00
C VAL A 54 -5.11 -3.24 8.84
N ALA A 55 -5.36 -1.93 8.72
CA ALA A 55 -4.74 -1.09 7.68
C ALA A 55 -3.22 -0.99 7.82
N PHE A 56 -2.65 -1.19 9.01
CA PHE A 56 -1.20 -1.24 9.20
C PHE A 56 -0.62 -2.53 8.63
N TYR A 57 -1.22 -3.68 8.97
CA TYR A 57 -0.76 -4.98 8.46
C TYR A 57 -0.93 -5.12 6.95
N LEU A 58 -2.06 -4.65 6.38
CA LEU A 58 -2.27 -4.64 4.93
C LEU A 58 -1.23 -3.78 4.20
N TYR A 59 -0.87 -2.63 4.78
CA TYR A 59 0.15 -1.75 4.22
C TYR A 59 1.54 -2.41 4.24
N VAL A 60 1.94 -2.95 5.39
CA VAL A 60 3.23 -3.67 5.54
C VAL A 60 3.27 -4.87 4.61
N PHE A 61 2.21 -5.67 4.54
CA PHE A 61 2.13 -6.82 3.66
C PHE A 61 2.28 -6.41 2.19
N ASN A 62 1.43 -5.51 1.68
CA ASN A 62 1.48 -5.05 0.28
C ASN A 62 2.89 -4.57 -0.13
N ARG A 63 3.59 -3.92 0.80
CA ARG A 63 4.88 -3.31 0.53
C ARG A 63 6.04 -4.28 0.58
N PHE A 64 6.18 -5.03 1.68
CA PHE A 64 7.30 -5.97 1.83
C PHE A 64 7.13 -7.22 0.97
N PHE A 65 5.88 -7.66 0.74
CA PHE A 65 5.60 -8.82 -0.11
C PHE A 65 6.08 -8.59 -1.54
N ALA A 66 5.73 -7.46 -2.16
CA ALA A 66 6.12 -7.18 -3.54
C ALA A 66 7.65 -7.08 -3.71
N LEU A 67 8.33 -6.42 -2.77
CA LEU A 67 9.80 -6.32 -2.81
C LEU A 67 10.45 -7.70 -2.62
N THR A 68 9.96 -8.49 -1.66
CA THR A 68 10.47 -9.83 -1.37
C THR A 68 10.26 -10.76 -2.56
N TYR A 69 9.06 -10.76 -3.13
CA TYR A 69 8.72 -11.49 -4.35
C TYR A 69 9.66 -11.15 -5.51
N LEU A 70 9.89 -9.87 -5.80
CA LEU A 70 10.76 -9.45 -6.90
C LEU A 70 12.23 -9.81 -6.67
N ILE A 71 12.71 -9.72 -5.42
CA ILE A 71 14.07 -10.14 -5.07
C ILE A 71 14.21 -11.65 -5.26
N PHE A 72 13.27 -12.45 -4.76
CA PHE A 72 13.30 -13.91 -4.94
C PHE A 72 13.19 -14.32 -6.41
N ASP A 73 12.30 -13.70 -7.19
CA ASP A 73 12.16 -13.93 -8.62
C ASP A 73 13.45 -13.57 -9.41
N SER A 74 14.30 -12.69 -8.89
CA SER A 74 15.58 -12.35 -9.52
C SER A 74 16.69 -13.40 -9.32
N VAL A 75 16.59 -14.26 -8.29
CA VAL A 75 17.64 -15.22 -7.90
C VAL A 75 17.92 -16.28 -8.98
N PRO A 76 16.92 -16.95 -9.60
CA PRO A 76 17.17 -17.99 -10.59
C PRO A 76 17.77 -17.48 -11.91
N LEU A 77 17.70 -16.17 -12.19
CA LEU A 77 18.06 -15.60 -13.49
C LEU A 77 19.48 -15.02 -13.55
N THR A 78 20.14 -14.83 -12.41
CA THR A 78 21.56 -14.45 -12.40
C THR A 78 22.40 -15.67 -12.75
N LYS A 79 23.15 -15.60 -13.86
CA LYS A 79 23.92 -16.72 -14.46
C LYS A 79 25.01 -17.30 -13.55
N SER A 80 25.17 -16.81 -12.33
CA SER A 80 26.09 -17.34 -11.35
C SER A 80 25.48 -17.10 -9.97
N GLY A 81 25.42 -18.14 -9.14
CA GLY A 81 24.96 -18.09 -7.74
C GLY A 81 25.84 -17.25 -6.80
N VAL A 82 26.41 -16.16 -7.30
CA VAL A 82 27.32 -15.25 -6.60
C VAL A 82 26.56 -14.31 -5.67
N VAL A 83 25.30 -13.95 -5.99
CA VAL A 83 24.48 -13.15 -5.06
C VAL A 83 24.09 -13.98 -3.84
N SER A 84 23.74 -15.26 -4.03
CA SER A 84 23.39 -16.16 -2.92
C SER A 84 24.55 -16.39 -1.94
N SER A 85 25.80 -16.45 -2.45
CA SER A 85 26.98 -16.62 -1.58
C SER A 85 27.41 -15.31 -0.90
N GLN A 86 27.23 -14.16 -1.55
CA GLN A 86 27.57 -12.84 -0.98
C GLN A 86 26.59 -12.42 0.13
N VAL A 87 25.29 -12.67 -0.01
CA VAL A 87 24.31 -12.39 1.05
C VAL A 87 24.53 -13.27 2.28
N TYR A 88 24.99 -14.52 2.10
CA TYR A 88 25.33 -15.41 3.21
C TYR A 88 26.57 -14.94 3.99
N ALA A 89 27.55 -14.32 3.30
CA ALA A 89 28.76 -13.80 3.91
C ALA A 89 28.58 -12.42 4.58
N LEU A 90 27.61 -11.60 4.16
CA LEU A 90 27.42 -10.24 4.68
C LEU A 90 26.54 -10.17 5.95
N TYR A 91 25.82 -11.24 6.33
CA TYR A 91 24.72 -11.17 7.30
C TYR A 91 24.98 -11.87 8.64
N GLU A 92 26.16 -11.65 9.19
CA GLU A 92 26.61 -12.24 10.46
C GLU A 92 26.01 -11.57 11.73
N ARG A 93 24.89 -10.83 11.65
CA ARG A 93 24.37 -10.14 12.87
C ARG A 93 22.85 -9.95 13.05
N SER A 94 21.95 -10.61 12.31
CA SER A 94 20.54 -10.72 12.75
C SER A 94 19.75 -11.91 12.17
N ARG A 95 19.88 -13.10 12.79
CA ARG A 95 19.17 -14.35 12.40
C ARG A 95 17.64 -14.29 12.42
N LYS A 96 17.05 -13.38 13.21
CA LYS A 96 15.58 -13.27 13.37
C LYS A 96 14.86 -12.79 12.10
N ILE A 97 15.48 -11.87 11.36
CA ILE A 97 14.91 -11.33 10.11
C ILE A 97 15.01 -12.37 8.99
N LEU A 98 16.08 -13.17 8.96
CA LEU A 98 16.28 -14.25 7.99
C LEU A 98 15.27 -15.39 8.19
N ILE A 99 15.03 -15.81 9.43
CA ILE A 99 14.03 -16.84 9.74
C ILE A 99 12.63 -16.36 9.39
N PHE A 100 12.33 -15.08 9.67
CA PHE A 100 11.05 -14.47 9.29
C PHE A 100 10.88 -14.44 7.75
N MET A 101 11.88 -13.96 7.01
CA MET A 101 11.91 -13.97 5.54
C MET A 101 11.78 -15.38 4.95
N LEU A 102 12.52 -16.36 5.47
CA LEU A 102 12.46 -17.77 5.05
C LEU A 102 11.10 -18.40 5.37
N SER A 103 10.47 -18.06 6.50
CA SER A 103 9.17 -18.59 6.88
C SER A 103 8.04 -18.10 5.98
N MET A 104 8.07 -16.81 5.60
CA MET A 104 7.16 -16.23 4.62
C MET A 104 7.40 -16.81 3.23
N CYS A 105 8.66 -16.96 2.83
CA CYS A 105 9.06 -17.61 1.57
C CYS A 105 8.58 -19.07 1.51
N ALA A 106 8.74 -19.84 2.59
CA ALA A 106 8.26 -21.22 2.66
C ALA A 106 6.72 -21.31 2.57
N LEU A 107 6.00 -20.37 3.18
CA LEU A 107 4.55 -20.29 3.12
C LEU A 107 4.04 -19.93 1.71
N GLU A 108 4.70 -18.99 1.04
CA GLU A 108 4.42 -18.62 -0.35
C GLU A 108 4.70 -19.77 -1.33
N ILE A 109 5.85 -20.43 -1.18
CA ILE A 109 6.21 -21.59 -2.01
C ILE A 109 5.24 -22.75 -1.77
N ALA A 110 4.78 -22.97 -0.54
CA ALA A 110 3.78 -23.99 -0.24
C ALA A 110 2.40 -23.64 -0.81
N ALA A 111 1.98 -22.38 -0.76
CA ALA A 111 0.70 -21.92 -1.31
C ALA A 111 0.68 -21.96 -2.85
N MET A 112 1.74 -21.47 -3.49
CA MET A 112 1.88 -21.52 -4.95
C MET A 112 2.12 -22.96 -5.43
N GLY A 113 2.93 -23.74 -4.71
CA GLY A 113 3.22 -25.14 -5.01
C GLY A 113 2.01 -26.06 -4.86
N SER A 114 1.14 -25.80 -3.88
CA SER A 114 -0.13 -26.53 -3.74
C SER A 114 -1.14 -26.14 -4.84
N LEU A 115 -1.27 -24.84 -5.14
CA LEU A 115 -2.13 -24.38 -6.23
C LEU A 115 -1.65 -24.92 -7.59
N MET A 116 -0.35 -24.94 -7.82
CA MET A 116 0.28 -25.49 -9.02
C MET A 116 0.19 -27.02 -9.04
N GLY A 117 0.36 -27.71 -7.91
CA GLY A 117 0.22 -29.17 -7.80
C GLY A 117 -1.21 -29.64 -8.10
N VAL A 118 -2.22 -28.93 -7.60
CA VAL A 118 -3.63 -29.16 -7.94
C VAL A 118 -3.91 -28.90 -9.42
N THR A 119 -3.26 -27.87 -9.99
CA THR A 119 -3.39 -27.53 -11.41
C THR A 119 -2.70 -28.57 -12.31
N ILE A 120 -1.52 -29.07 -11.94
CA ILE A 120 -0.76 -30.09 -12.68
C ILE A 120 -1.46 -31.45 -12.62
N GLY A 121 -2.05 -31.81 -11.47
CA GLY A 121 -2.84 -33.04 -11.33
C GLY A 121 -4.06 -33.13 -12.26
N HIS A 122 -4.52 -31.99 -12.78
CA HIS A 122 -5.59 -31.92 -13.78
C HIS A 122 -5.09 -31.91 -15.25
N LEU A 123 -3.78 -31.85 -15.50
CA LEU A 123 -3.17 -31.62 -16.83
C LEU A 123 -2.08 -32.65 -17.20
N GLU A 124 -2.32 -33.94 -16.94
CA GLU A 124 -1.38 -35.07 -17.19
C GLU A 124 -1.00 -35.37 -18.66
N HIS A 125 -1.32 -34.52 -19.65
CA HIS A 125 -1.14 -34.84 -21.08
C HIS A 125 -0.20 -33.91 -21.87
N LEU A 126 0.62 -33.07 -21.23
CA LEU A 126 1.51 -32.13 -21.94
C LEU A 126 3.01 -32.45 -21.77
N PRO A 127 3.82 -32.47 -22.86
CA PRO A 127 5.25 -32.81 -22.81
C PRO A 127 6.11 -31.66 -22.26
N VAL A 128 6.99 -31.97 -21.30
CA VAL A 128 7.95 -31.04 -20.66
C VAL A 128 9.28 -31.06 -21.40
N VAL A 129 9.86 -29.90 -21.71
CA VAL A 129 11.21 -29.78 -22.30
C VAL A 129 12.15 -29.09 -21.31
N SER A 130 13.24 -29.76 -20.96
CA SER A 130 14.24 -29.29 -19.98
C SER A 130 15.52 -28.79 -20.67
N THR A 131 15.98 -27.58 -20.31
CA THR A 131 17.20 -26.93 -20.84
C THR A 131 18.16 -26.51 -19.71
N PRO A 132 19.47 -26.34 -19.96
CA PRO A 132 20.47 -25.96 -18.94
C PRO A 132 20.23 -24.57 -18.30
N THR A 133 19.38 -23.74 -18.89
CA THR A 133 19.00 -22.41 -18.40
C THR A 133 17.58 -22.35 -17.82
N GLY A 134 16.86 -23.48 -17.75
CA GLY A 134 15.51 -23.59 -17.21
C GLY A 134 14.62 -24.63 -17.92
N CYS A 135 13.52 -25.03 -17.25
CA CYS A 135 12.46 -25.87 -17.82
C CYS A 135 11.34 -24.99 -18.38
N PHE A 136 10.75 -25.35 -19.52
CA PHE A 136 9.57 -24.67 -20.06
C PHE A 136 8.55 -25.66 -20.64
N TYR A 137 7.27 -25.31 -20.51
CA TYR A 137 6.14 -26.09 -21.02
C TYR A 137 5.66 -25.52 -22.35
N ARG A 138 5.63 -26.33 -23.42
CA ARG A 138 5.06 -25.94 -24.71
C ARG A 138 3.53 -26.04 -24.63
N GLY A 139 2.81 -24.92 -24.74
CA GLY A 139 1.33 -24.87 -24.75
C GLY A 139 0.68 -24.33 -23.46
N LEU A 140 1.37 -24.39 -22.32
CA LEU A 140 0.85 -23.85 -21.05
C LEU A 140 0.78 -22.31 -21.07
N LEU A 141 1.71 -21.65 -21.77
CA LEU A 141 1.91 -20.21 -21.73
C LEU A 141 0.66 -19.36 -22.08
N ASN A 142 -0.18 -19.80 -23.02
CA ASN A 142 -1.39 -19.02 -23.38
C ASN A 142 -2.52 -19.25 -22.37
N LEU A 143 -2.69 -20.47 -21.86
CA LEU A 143 -3.65 -20.76 -20.79
C LEU A 143 -3.22 -20.14 -19.46
N SER A 144 -1.92 -20.00 -19.22
CA SER A 144 -1.39 -19.31 -18.03
C SER A 144 -1.79 -17.84 -17.98
N ALA A 145 -2.16 -17.20 -19.10
CA ALA A 145 -2.74 -15.85 -19.08
C ALA A 145 -4.06 -15.76 -18.28
N LEU A 146 -4.76 -16.88 -18.07
CA LEU A 146 -5.92 -16.97 -17.17
C LEU A 146 -5.57 -16.62 -15.71
N PHE A 147 -4.29 -16.72 -15.32
CA PHE A 147 -3.83 -16.35 -13.98
C PHE A 147 -4.15 -14.89 -13.62
N TRP A 148 -4.18 -13.98 -14.60
CA TRP A 148 -4.51 -12.58 -14.37
C TRP A 148 -6.00 -12.25 -14.46
N VAL A 149 -6.84 -13.20 -14.88
CA VAL A 149 -8.29 -12.98 -15.00
C VAL A 149 -8.94 -12.65 -13.65
N PRO A 150 -8.65 -13.36 -12.53
CA PRO A 150 -9.16 -12.98 -11.22
C PRO A 150 -8.77 -11.54 -10.83
N GLY A 151 -7.53 -11.12 -11.10
CA GLY A 151 -7.08 -9.75 -10.86
C GLY A 151 -7.83 -8.74 -11.73
N LEU A 152 -7.95 -9.02 -13.03
CA LEU A 152 -8.70 -8.19 -14.00
C LEU A 152 -10.18 -8.04 -13.66
N LEU A 153 -10.80 -9.05 -13.06
CA LEU A 153 -12.20 -8.99 -12.60
C LEU A 153 -12.35 -8.26 -11.26
N TYR A 154 -11.34 -8.35 -10.39
CA TYR A 154 -11.37 -7.74 -9.07
C TYR A 154 -11.32 -6.20 -9.13
N GLU A 155 -10.51 -5.64 -10.05
CA GLU A 155 -10.35 -4.17 -10.18
C GLU A 155 -11.66 -3.44 -10.53
N PRO A 156 -12.46 -3.85 -11.55
CA PRO A 156 -13.76 -3.26 -11.83
C PRO A 156 -14.75 -3.40 -10.67
N VAL A 157 -14.73 -4.53 -9.94
CA VAL A 157 -15.61 -4.73 -8.78
C VAL A 157 -15.29 -3.72 -7.68
N LEU A 158 -14.01 -3.53 -7.33
CA LEU A 158 -13.59 -2.51 -6.38
C LEU A 158 -13.99 -1.10 -6.82
N CYS A 159 -13.78 -0.79 -8.11
CA CYS A 159 -14.18 0.49 -8.70
C CYS A 159 -15.69 0.74 -8.56
N ILE A 160 -16.52 -0.24 -8.92
CA ILE A 160 -17.97 -0.16 -8.78
C ILE A 160 -18.39 0.01 -7.32
N LEU A 161 -17.77 -0.73 -6.38
CA LEU A 161 -18.06 -0.61 -4.95
C LEU A 161 -17.75 0.78 -4.40
N VAL A 162 -16.62 1.36 -4.81
CA VAL A 162 -16.23 2.72 -4.40
C VAL A 162 -17.17 3.76 -5.00
N LEU A 163 -17.54 3.65 -6.27
CA LEU A 163 -18.52 4.53 -6.92
C LEU A 163 -19.90 4.41 -6.27
N HIS A 164 -20.38 3.19 -6.02
CA HIS A 164 -21.66 2.95 -5.38
C HIS A 164 -21.70 3.56 -3.97
N LYS A 165 -20.62 3.40 -3.19
CA LYS A 165 -20.51 4.01 -1.85
C LYS A 165 -20.40 5.54 -1.90
N ALA A 166 -19.72 6.09 -2.91
CA ALA A 166 -19.64 7.53 -3.13
C ALA A 166 -21.01 8.13 -3.49
N MET A 167 -21.81 7.44 -4.29
CA MET A 167 -23.15 7.88 -4.71
C MET A 167 -24.23 7.65 -3.63
N SER A 168 -24.10 6.60 -2.82
CA SER A 168 -25.10 6.22 -1.80
C SER A 168 -25.14 7.20 -0.61
N ARG A 169 -24.05 7.93 -0.32
CA ARG A 169 -24.05 8.94 0.75
C ARG A 169 -24.55 10.29 0.22
N LYS A 170 -25.88 10.46 0.22
CA LYS A 170 -26.56 11.75 -0.05
C LYS A 170 -26.21 12.89 0.93
N HIS A 171 -25.58 12.60 2.08
CA HIS A 171 -25.10 13.62 3.02
C HIS A 171 -23.62 13.96 2.79
N HIS A 172 -23.37 15.21 2.36
CA HIS A 172 -22.12 15.80 1.89
C HIS A 172 -20.96 15.77 2.90
N ILE A 173 -20.21 14.66 2.98
CA ILE A 173 -18.86 14.71 3.55
C ILE A 173 -17.87 14.83 2.38
N PRO A 174 -17.34 16.03 2.09
CA PRO A 174 -16.46 16.27 0.93
C PRO A 174 -15.23 15.34 0.94
N LEU A 175 -14.78 14.92 2.13
CA LEU A 175 -13.67 13.97 2.30
C LEU A 175 -13.90 12.63 1.58
N VAL A 176 -15.11 12.06 1.64
CA VAL A 176 -15.40 10.74 1.06
C VAL A 176 -15.37 10.80 -0.47
N VAL A 177 -15.90 11.88 -1.05
CA VAL A 177 -15.92 12.09 -2.51
C VAL A 177 -14.51 12.34 -3.04
N VAL A 178 -13.72 13.18 -2.35
CA VAL A 178 -12.33 13.46 -2.70
C VAL A 178 -11.47 12.20 -2.61
N VAL A 179 -11.66 11.38 -1.57
CA VAL A 179 -10.94 10.10 -1.42
C VAL A 179 -11.36 9.09 -2.50
N ALA A 180 -12.65 9.01 -2.82
CA ALA A 180 -13.15 8.11 -3.86
C ALA A 180 -12.62 8.47 -5.25
N ARG A 181 -12.60 9.76 -5.59
CA ARG A 181 -12.05 10.26 -6.86
C ARG A 181 -10.57 9.92 -7.02
N ASP A 182 -9.79 10.13 -5.97
CA ASP A 182 -8.36 9.81 -6.01
C ASP A 182 -8.15 8.30 -6.16
N SER A 183 -8.90 7.48 -5.42
CA SER A 183 -8.83 6.02 -5.49
C SER A 183 -9.15 5.48 -6.88
N LEU A 184 -10.09 6.11 -7.61
CA LEU A 184 -10.51 5.71 -8.95
C LEU A 184 -9.34 5.73 -9.95
N LEU A 185 -8.49 6.76 -9.89
CA LEU A 185 -7.34 6.88 -10.78
C LEU A 185 -6.35 5.72 -10.58
N TYR A 186 -6.17 5.27 -9.33
CA TYR A 186 -5.31 4.13 -9.02
C TYR A 186 -5.90 2.81 -9.55
N PHE A 187 -7.21 2.58 -9.39
CA PHE A 187 -7.85 1.36 -9.92
C PHE A 187 -7.79 1.29 -11.44
N VAL A 188 -8.03 2.40 -12.14
CA VAL A 188 -7.93 2.47 -13.61
C VAL A 188 -6.49 2.20 -14.07
N ALA A 189 -5.49 2.76 -13.39
CA ALA A 189 -4.09 2.51 -13.70
C ALA A 189 -3.71 1.04 -13.51
N ILE A 190 -4.09 0.42 -12.39
CA ILE A 190 -3.81 -1.00 -12.12
C ILE A 190 -4.51 -1.90 -13.15
N PHE A 191 -5.77 -1.63 -13.46
CA PHE A 191 -6.51 -2.34 -14.49
C PHE A 191 -5.81 -2.24 -15.86
N ALA A 192 -5.38 -1.04 -16.27
CA ALA A 192 -4.67 -0.85 -17.52
C ALA A 192 -3.35 -1.63 -17.58
N ILE A 193 -2.60 -1.65 -16.48
CA ILE A 193 -1.34 -2.41 -16.37
C ILE A 193 -1.62 -3.91 -16.50
N LEU A 194 -2.58 -4.45 -15.75
CA LEU A 194 -2.95 -5.87 -15.79
C LEU A 194 -3.52 -6.29 -17.15
N LEU A 195 -4.29 -5.41 -17.80
CA LEU A 195 -4.83 -5.64 -19.13
C LEU A 195 -3.72 -5.69 -20.18
N CYS A 196 -2.83 -4.68 -20.19
CA CYS A 196 -1.68 -4.66 -21.11
C CYS A 196 -0.81 -5.90 -20.91
N SER A 197 -0.60 -6.29 -19.66
CA SER A 197 0.18 -7.47 -19.34
C SER A 197 -0.46 -8.73 -19.93
N THR A 198 -1.76 -8.92 -19.68
CA THR A 198 -2.54 -10.06 -20.22
C THR A 198 -2.52 -10.11 -21.74
N ILE A 199 -2.64 -8.97 -22.42
CA ILE A 199 -2.58 -8.89 -23.89
C ILE A 199 -1.20 -9.33 -24.41
N ILE A 200 -0.12 -8.81 -23.81
CA ILE A 200 1.25 -9.18 -24.21
C ILE A 200 1.46 -10.68 -24.04
N TRP A 201 1.01 -11.25 -22.93
CA TRP A 201 1.16 -12.68 -22.67
C TRP A 201 0.33 -13.54 -23.63
N ALA A 202 -0.91 -13.13 -23.92
CA ALA A 202 -1.80 -13.87 -24.82
C ALA A 202 -1.34 -13.86 -26.28
N ARG A 203 -0.61 -12.81 -26.71
CA ARG A 203 -0.08 -12.69 -28.08
C ARG A 203 1.29 -13.32 -28.20
N ASP A 204 2.23 -12.89 -27.37
CA ASP A 204 3.64 -13.24 -27.45
C ASP A 204 4.19 -13.60 -26.06
N PRO A 205 4.01 -14.85 -25.62
CA PRO A 205 4.37 -15.27 -24.27
C PRO A 205 5.87 -15.19 -23.97
N THR A 206 6.71 -15.03 -25.00
CA THR A 206 8.16 -14.87 -24.86
C THR A 206 8.53 -13.60 -24.08
N TYR A 207 7.72 -12.55 -24.12
CA TYR A 207 7.98 -11.27 -23.42
C TYR A 207 7.44 -11.21 -21.99
N ILE A 208 6.83 -12.30 -21.48
CA ILE A 208 6.24 -12.32 -20.13
C ILE A 208 7.23 -11.88 -19.04
N ASN A 209 8.49 -12.33 -19.14
CA ASN A 209 9.54 -12.01 -18.17
C ASN A 209 9.89 -10.53 -18.09
N MET A 210 9.60 -9.76 -19.14
CA MET A 210 9.75 -8.31 -19.15
C MET A 210 8.62 -7.63 -18.40
N VAL A 211 7.39 -8.15 -18.50
CA VAL A 211 6.18 -7.49 -18.00
C VAL A 211 5.86 -7.86 -16.55
N MET A 212 6.02 -9.14 -16.18
CA MET A 212 5.77 -9.68 -14.84
C MET A 212 6.27 -8.80 -13.68
N PRO A 213 7.52 -8.29 -13.68
CA PRO A 213 7.99 -7.48 -12.56
C PRO A 213 7.22 -6.16 -12.39
N TRP A 214 6.72 -5.57 -13.48
CA TRP A 214 5.93 -4.33 -13.43
C TRP A 214 4.52 -4.58 -12.92
N SER A 215 3.94 -5.73 -13.23
CA SER A 215 2.65 -6.17 -12.71
C SER A 215 2.66 -6.36 -11.18
N ALA A 216 3.84 -6.57 -10.56
CA ALA A 216 4.00 -6.60 -9.12
C ALA A 216 4.40 -5.23 -8.52
N ALA A 217 5.37 -4.55 -9.16
CA ALA A 217 5.90 -3.28 -8.65
C ALA A 217 4.86 -2.15 -8.68
N LEU A 218 4.16 -1.97 -9.79
CA LEU A 218 3.28 -0.82 -9.97
C LEU A 218 2.04 -0.87 -9.05
N PRO A 219 1.31 -1.99 -8.91
CA PRO A 219 0.21 -2.06 -7.95
C PRO A 219 0.66 -1.86 -6.50
N SER A 220 1.86 -2.33 -6.13
CA SER A 220 2.42 -2.10 -4.79
C SER A 220 2.70 -0.61 -4.53
N ILE A 221 3.32 0.09 -5.48
CA ILE A 221 3.57 1.54 -5.43
C ILE A 221 2.25 2.31 -5.33
N LEU A 222 1.33 2.03 -6.25
CA LEU A 222 0.03 2.70 -6.35
C LEU A 222 -0.81 2.47 -5.09
N GLY A 223 -0.87 1.23 -4.60
CA GLY A 223 -1.58 0.88 -3.37
C GLY A 223 -0.97 1.53 -2.12
N SER A 224 0.37 1.58 -2.04
CA SER A 224 1.07 2.23 -0.93
C SER A 224 0.79 3.74 -0.90
N ARG A 225 0.86 4.40 -2.06
CA ARG A 225 0.56 5.83 -2.21
C ARG A 225 -0.89 6.15 -1.91
N LEU A 226 -1.83 5.30 -2.35
CA LEU A 226 -3.25 5.45 -2.03
C LEU A 226 -3.49 5.43 -0.51
N LEU A 227 -2.95 4.43 0.19
CA LEU A 227 -3.10 4.30 1.64
C LEU A 227 -2.46 5.46 2.40
N LEU A 228 -1.29 5.92 1.96
CA LEU A 228 -0.62 7.09 2.55
C LEU A 228 -1.44 8.37 2.34
N ASN A 229 -1.93 8.61 1.11
CA ASN A 229 -2.76 9.78 0.79
C ASN A 229 -4.06 9.78 1.61
N MET A 230 -4.68 8.61 1.83
CA MET A 230 -5.85 8.49 2.69
C MET A 230 -5.54 8.83 4.14
N ARG A 231 -4.46 8.26 4.71
CA ARG A 231 -4.08 8.50 6.11
C ARG A 231 -3.70 9.94 6.36
N GLU A 232 -2.98 10.55 5.42
CA GLU A 232 -2.62 11.97 5.49
C GLU A 232 -3.88 12.84 5.53
N LYS A 233 -4.85 12.63 4.63
CA LYS A 233 -6.11 13.40 4.61
C LYS A 233 -6.93 13.23 5.90
N VAL A 234 -6.97 12.02 6.45
CA VAL A 234 -7.64 11.75 7.73
C VAL A 234 -6.95 12.50 8.87
N HIS A 235 -5.61 12.48 8.91
CA HIS A 235 -4.83 13.19 9.92
C HIS A 235 -5.06 14.70 9.84
N TRP A 236 -5.01 15.28 8.63
CA TRP A 236 -5.32 16.70 8.40
C TRP A 236 -6.71 17.08 8.89
N THR A 237 -7.73 16.30 8.50
CA THR A 237 -9.12 16.56 8.91
C THR A 237 -9.30 16.44 10.43
N SER A 238 -8.61 15.49 11.07
CA SER A 238 -8.65 15.32 12.53
C SER A 238 -8.00 16.50 13.25
N ASN A 239 -6.88 16.98 12.73
CA ASN A 239 -6.15 18.10 13.32
C ASN A 239 -6.95 19.41 13.18
N GLU A 240 -7.53 19.66 12.00
CA GLU A 240 -8.42 20.80 11.76
C GLU A 240 -9.59 20.85 12.74
N LYS A 241 -10.26 19.72 12.98
CA LYS A 241 -11.33 19.64 13.98
C LYS A 241 -10.84 19.94 15.38
N SER A 242 -9.63 19.50 15.74
CA SER A 242 -9.04 19.77 17.06
C SER A 242 -8.81 21.27 17.26
N TYR A 243 -8.22 21.95 16.27
CA TYR A 243 -8.00 23.40 16.34
C TYR A 243 -9.31 24.18 16.44
N ILE A 244 -10.34 23.79 15.69
CA ILE A 244 -11.65 24.45 15.76
C ILE A 244 -12.26 24.28 17.16
N VAL A 245 -12.24 23.06 17.72
CA VAL A 245 -12.77 22.80 19.07
C VAL A 245 -12.00 23.57 20.14
N GLU A 246 -10.67 23.63 20.03
CA GLU A 246 -9.82 24.38 20.96
C GLU A 246 -10.07 25.88 20.89
N THR A 247 -10.21 26.43 19.68
CA THR A 247 -10.53 27.85 19.46
C THR A 247 -11.91 28.22 20.00
N ILE A 248 -12.91 27.37 19.76
CA ILE A 248 -14.26 27.57 20.32
C ILE A 248 -14.22 27.47 21.84
N GLY A 249 -13.48 26.51 22.40
CA GLY A 249 -13.28 26.37 23.84
C GLY A 249 -12.68 27.62 24.48
N HIS A 250 -11.63 28.17 23.87
CA HIS A 250 -11.02 29.44 24.32
C HIS A 250 -11.99 30.61 24.24
N SER A 251 -12.74 30.74 23.15
CA SER A 251 -13.73 31.81 22.99
C SER A 251 -14.86 31.71 24.03
N GLN A 252 -15.32 30.50 24.35
CA GLN A 252 -16.35 30.30 25.38
C GLN A 252 -15.82 30.54 26.80
N ALA A 253 -14.58 30.15 27.09
CA ALA A 253 -13.94 30.45 28.38
C ALA A 253 -13.79 31.97 28.58
N GLN A 254 -13.29 32.69 27.58
CA GLN A 254 -13.14 34.14 27.64
C GLN A 254 -14.48 34.88 27.81
N HIS A 255 -15.54 34.40 27.17
CA HIS A 255 -16.89 34.97 27.34
C HIS A 255 -17.43 34.71 28.76
N ARG A 256 -17.20 33.51 29.32
CA ARG A 256 -17.59 33.17 30.69
C ARG A 256 -16.88 34.07 31.70
N ASP A 257 -15.58 34.28 31.56
CA ASP A 257 -14.79 35.13 32.46
C ASP A 257 -15.20 36.60 32.39
N SER A 258 -15.65 37.06 31.22
CA SER A 258 -16.18 38.42 31.05
C SER A 258 -17.52 38.60 31.78
N LEU A 259 -18.40 37.59 31.75
CA LEU A 259 -19.68 37.61 32.45
C LEU A 259 -19.50 37.58 33.97
N THR A 260 -18.60 36.74 34.49
CA THR A 260 -18.32 36.69 35.94
C THR A 260 -17.71 37.99 36.45
N PHE A 261 -16.88 38.67 35.64
CA PHE A 261 -16.37 39.99 35.98
C PHE A 261 -17.47 41.06 36.05
N ILE A 262 -18.43 41.03 35.11
CA ILE A 262 -19.57 41.96 35.12
C ILE A 262 -20.48 41.70 36.32
N GLU A 263 -20.80 40.43 36.63
CA GLU A 263 -21.59 40.06 37.81
C GLU A 263 -20.92 40.53 39.10
N ALA A 264 -19.62 40.28 39.26
CA ALA A 264 -18.86 40.74 40.43
C ALA A 264 -18.82 42.27 40.54
N HIS A 265 -18.77 43.00 39.42
CA HIS A 265 -18.82 44.46 39.42
C HIS A 265 -20.21 45.00 39.80
N LEU A 266 -21.28 44.36 39.32
CA LEU A 266 -22.66 44.74 39.65
C LEU A 266 -22.94 44.53 41.15
N ASP A 267 -22.51 43.40 41.72
CA ASP A 267 -22.65 43.11 43.15
C ASP A 267 -21.92 44.16 44.00
N LEU A 268 -20.71 44.56 43.61
CA LEU A 268 -19.94 45.57 44.33
C LEU A 268 -20.61 46.96 44.29
N GLN A 269 -21.22 47.33 43.15
CA GLN A 269 -21.98 48.59 43.06
C GLN A 269 -23.24 48.55 43.94
N LEU A 270 -23.92 47.41 44.01
CA LEU A 270 -25.10 47.23 44.85
C LEU A 270 -24.74 47.35 46.35
N GLU A 271 -23.61 46.75 46.78
CA GLU A 271 -23.12 46.91 48.15
C GLU A 271 -22.76 48.36 48.47
N LEU A 272 -22.11 49.07 47.55
CA LEU A 272 -21.78 50.50 47.72
C LEU A 272 -23.02 51.38 47.82
N GLU A 273 -24.06 51.12 47.02
CA GLU A 273 -25.34 51.83 47.14
C GLU A 273 -26.04 51.54 48.48
N LEU A 274 -26.03 50.29 48.95
CA LEU A 274 -26.57 49.92 50.26
C LEU A 274 -25.83 50.61 51.41
N VAL A 275 -24.50 50.67 51.36
CA VAL A 275 -23.68 51.38 52.34
C VAL A 275 -23.97 52.88 52.30
N SER A 276 -24.05 53.48 51.12
CA SER A 276 -24.37 54.91 50.94
C SER A 276 -25.76 55.26 51.51
N ASN A 277 -26.77 54.44 51.21
CA ASN A 277 -28.14 54.64 51.71
C ASN A 277 -28.21 54.50 53.24
N ASN A 278 -27.45 53.57 53.83
CA ASN A 278 -27.36 53.44 55.28
C ASN A 278 -26.64 54.64 55.94
N LEU A 279 -25.58 55.18 55.32
CA LEU A 279 -24.91 56.39 55.82
C LEU A 279 -25.84 57.61 55.81
N HIS A 280 -26.61 57.81 54.74
CA HIS A 280 -27.58 58.91 54.65
C HIS A 280 -28.69 58.80 55.70
N SER A 281 -29.15 57.59 56.01
CA SER A 281 -30.11 57.33 57.08
C SER A 281 -29.57 57.73 58.47
N CYS A 282 -28.28 57.48 58.74
CA CYS A 282 -27.65 57.88 60.01
C CYS A 282 -27.43 59.39 60.16
N THR A 283 -27.26 60.15 59.07
CA THR A 283 -27.07 61.61 59.14
C THR A 283 -28.37 62.42 59.29
N GLY A 284 -29.54 61.79 59.12
CA GLY A 284 -30.86 62.44 59.25
C GLY A 284 -31.48 62.41 60.65
N GLN A 285 -30.81 61.79 61.62
CA GLN A 285 -31.22 61.72 63.03
C GLN A 285 -30.17 62.39 63.93
N CYS A 286 -30.12 63.72 63.91
CA CYS A 286 -29.52 64.57 64.93
C CYS A 286 -30.36 65.84 65.07
#